data_AF-A0A524E5L3-F1
#
_entry.id   AF-A0A524E5L3-F1
#
_cell.length_a   1.000
_cell.length_b   1.000
_cell.length_c   1.000
_cell.angle_alpha   90.00
_cell.angle_beta   90.00
_cell.angle_gamma   90.00
#
_symmetry.space_group_name_H-M   'P 1'
#
loop_
_entity.id
_entity.type
_entity.pdbx_description
1 polymer ?
#
loop_
_entity_poly.entity_id
_entity_poly.type
_entity_poly.pdbx_seq_one_letter_code
_entity_poly.pdbx_strand_id
1 'polypeptide(L)'
;MKNKYKLLLIRIAYWWGAIGDALLAIEMFFSALMGVQSPFTGLGLTIIGGVQYQYAMCLAATFMFGWTFLLIWADRKPIERKDIILLTLPIIVGIQISKILAYNFGLINFEIMLGYTIQRIIFLSFCVFCYFLALKWKQNEIRIV
;
A
#
# COMPACT_ATOMS: atom_id res chain seq x y z
N MET A 1 15.32 -13.38 23.50
CA MET A 1 15.83 -12.76 22.25
C MET A 1 14.91 -12.95 21.03
N LYS A 2 14.35 -14.14 20.76
CA LYS A 2 13.46 -14.40 19.59
C LYS A 2 12.25 -13.45 19.45
N ASN A 3 11.71 -12.92 20.54
CA ASN A 3 10.54 -12.05 20.50
C ASN A 3 10.86 -10.65 19.93
N LYS A 4 12.04 -10.08 20.19
CA LYS A 4 12.41 -8.74 19.67
C LYS A 4 12.44 -8.71 18.13
N TYR A 5 12.98 -9.74 17.49
CA TYR A 5 13.04 -9.85 16.03
C TYR A 5 11.66 -9.97 15.38
N LYS A 6 10.76 -10.74 15.98
CA LYS A 6 9.38 -10.88 15.50
C LYS A 6 8.62 -9.55 15.55
N LEU A 7 8.79 -8.79 16.64
CA LEU A 7 8.17 -7.47 16.76
C LEU A 7 8.74 -6.51 15.71
N LEU A 8 10.07 -6.52 15.52
CA LEU A 8 10.75 -5.67 14.55
C LEU A 8 10.28 -5.96 13.12
N LEU A 9 10.09 -7.23 12.74
CA LEU A 9 9.52 -7.60 11.44
C LEU A 9 8.11 -7.04 11.22
N ILE A 10 7.24 -7.11 12.22
CA ILE A 10 5.88 -6.57 12.13
C ILE A 10 5.93 -5.04 11.98
N ARG A 11 6.82 -4.35 12.71
CA ARG A 11 7.02 -2.90 12.56
C ARG A 11 7.53 -2.52 11.17
N ILE A 12 8.47 -3.29 10.63
CA ILE A 12 8.95 -3.09 9.26
C ILE A 12 7.79 -3.18 8.26
N ALA A 13 6.85 -4.10 8.43
CA ALA A 13 5.69 -4.18 7.54
C ALA A 13 4.83 -2.91 7.57
N TYR A 14 4.58 -2.34 8.76
CA TYR A 14 3.87 -1.07 8.88
C TYR A 14 4.63 0.10 8.27
N TRP A 15 5.94 0.20 8.54
CA TRP A 15 6.78 1.28 8.00
C TRP A 15 6.96 1.17 6.50
N TRP A 16 7.10 -0.04 5.96
CA TRP A 16 7.18 -0.25 4.51
C TRP A 16 5.91 0.23 3.81
N GLY A 17 4.74 -0.11 4.35
CA GLY A 17 3.47 0.40 3.85
C GLY A 17 3.37 1.92 3.98
N ALA A 18 3.68 2.47 5.17
CA ALA A 18 3.58 3.91 5.42
C ALA A 18 4.48 4.73 4.50
N ILE A 19 5.72 4.29 4.27
CA ILE A 19 6.65 4.96 3.34
C ILE A 19 6.14 4.84 1.91
N GLY A 20 5.68 3.66 1.49
CA GLY A 20 5.12 3.46 0.16
C GLY A 20 3.92 4.38 -0.11
N ASP A 21 2.98 4.45 0.83
CA ASP A 21 1.80 5.30 0.72
C ASP A 21 2.17 6.79 0.75
N ALA A 22 3.13 7.19 1.59
CA ALA A 22 3.57 8.58 1.67
C ALA A 22 4.22 9.04 0.35
N LEU A 23 5.07 8.21 -0.24
CA LEU A 23 5.71 8.50 -1.52
C LEU A 23 4.66 8.63 -2.63
N LEU A 24 3.70 7.70 -2.70
CA LEU A 24 2.60 7.76 -3.66
C LEU A 24 1.68 8.97 -3.43
N ALA A 25 1.41 9.32 -2.17
CA ALA A 25 0.59 10.48 -1.82
C ALA A 25 1.24 11.77 -2.29
N ILE A 26 2.55 11.93 -2.04
CA ILE A 26 3.34 13.08 -2.49
C ILE A 26 3.32 13.15 -4.02
N GLU A 27 3.58 12.03 -4.70
CA GLU A 27 3.56 11.94 -6.15
C GLU A 27 2.20 12.35 -6.75
N MET A 28 1.11 11.81 -6.21
CA MET A 28 -0.25 12.12 -6.66
C MET A 28 -0.61 13.58 -6.38
N PHE A 29 -0.18 14.13 -5.25
CA PHE A 29 -0.40 15.53 -4.92
C PHE A 29 0.32 16.47 -5.90
N PHE A 30 1.58 16.19 -6.24
CA PHE A 30 2.29 16.93 -7.29
C PHE A 30 1.63 16.77 -8.66
N SER A 31 1.18 15.56 -9.01
CA SER A 31 0.47 15.30 -10.27
C SER A 31 -0.85 16.08 -10.35
N ALA A 32 -1.56 16.21 -9.23
CA ALA A 32 -2.78 17.01 -9.13
C ALA A 32 -2.50 18.52 -9.32
N LEU A 33 -1.45 19.05 -8.67
CA LEU A 33 -1.06 20.45 -8.76
C LEU A 33 -0.60 20.84 -10.16
N MET A 34 0.26 20.02 -10.77
CA MET A 34 0.89 20.32 -12.04
C MET A 34 0.01 19.96 -13.25
N GLY A 35 -1.00 19.09 -13.07
CA GLY A 35 -1.79 18.56 -14.18
C GLY A 35 -0.99 17.67 -15.12
N VAL A 36 0.14 17.14 -14.65
CA VAL A 36 1.03 16.26 -15.42
C VAL A 36 1.07 14.91 -14.74
N GLN A 37 1.01 13.83 -15.53
CA GLN A 37 1.22 12.49 -15.01
C GLN A 37 2.66 12.33 -14.50
N SER A 38 2.79 11.79 -13.28
CA SER A 38 4.10 11.47 -12.73
C SER A 38 4.76 10.29 -13.46
N PRO A 39 6.07 10.36 -13.74
CA PRO A 39 6.85 9.28 -14.34
C PRO A 39 6.93 8.01 -13.46
N PHE A 40 6.67 8.09 -12.15
CA PHE A 40 6.82 6.98 -11.21
C PHE A 40 5.63 6.01 -11.18
N THR A 41 4.42 6.44 -11.53
CA THR A 41 3.23 5.56 -11.69
C THR A 41 3.34 4.55 -12.84
N GLY A 42 4.43 4.60 -13.61
CA GLY A 42 4.72 3.68 -14.70
C GLY A 42 3.69 3.73 -15.81
N LEU A 43 2.91 4.80 -15.93
CA LEU A 43 1.91 4.92 -16.98
C LEU A 43 2.54 5.22 -18.34
N GLY A 44 3.80 5.71 -18.41
CA GLY A 44 4.53 5.91 -19.67
C GLY A 44 3.81 6.78 -20.72
N LEU A 45 2.69 7.40 -20.33
CA LEU A 45 1.79 8.14 -21.19
C LEU A 45 1.95 9.60 -20.85
N THR A 46 2.22 10.40 -21.87
CA THR A 46 2.14 11.86 -21.82
C THR A 46 0.66 12.26 -21.85
N ILE A 47 -0.13 11.89 -20.84
CA ILE A 47 -1.48 12.44 -20.70
C ILE A 47 -1.34 13.81 -20.04
N ILE A 48 -1.63 14.87 -20.80
CA ILE A 48 -1.91 16.20 -20.24
C ILE A 48 -3.20 16.04 -19.44
N GLY A 49 -3.09 16.11 -18.12
CA GLY A 49 -4.20 15.86 -17.21
C GLY A 49 -5.22 16.98 -17.26
N GLY A 50 -6.45 16.66 -17.67
CA GLY A 50 -7.60 17.56 -17.52
C GLY A 50 -8.01 17.72 -16.05
N VAL A 51 -8.96 18.63 -15.79
CA VAL A 51 -9.50 18.91 -14.44
C VAL A 51 -9.96 17.64 -13.73
N GLN A 52 -10.52 16.67 -14.48
CA GLN A 52 -10.96 15.38 -13.93
C GLN A 52 -9.79 14.53 -13.41
N TYR A 53 -8.65 14.54 -14.11
CA TYR A 53 -7.45 13.82 -13.66
C TYR A 53 -6.88 14.46 -12.39
N GLN A 54 -6.79 15.79 -12.34
CA GLN A 54 -6.30 16.52 -11.16
C GLN A 54 -7.19 16.26 -9.94
N TYR A 55 -8.51 16.29 -10.12
CA TYR A 55 -9.46 15.93 -9.08
C TYR A 55 -9.26 14.50 -8.57
N ALA A 56 -9.14 13.52 -9.48
CA ALA A 56 -8.92 12.13 -9.11
C ALA A 56 -7.59 11.93 -8.37
N MET A 57 -6.52 12.60 -8.80
CA MET A 57 -5.21 12.55 -8.12
C MET A 57 -5.25 13.21 -6.74
N CYS A 58 -5.96 14.32 -6.57
CA CYS A 58 -6.10 14.96 -5.26
C CYS A 58 -6.86 14.08 -4.27
N LEU A 59 -7.94 13.43 -4.72
CA LEU A 59 -8.67 12.44 -3.92
C LEU A 59 -7.78 11.25 -3.54
N ALA A 60 -7.06 10.69 -4.52
CA ALA A 60 -6.17 9.57 -4.29
C ALA A 60 -5.04 9.93 -3.31
N ALA A 61 -4.43 11.11 -3.45
CA ALA A 61 -3.41 11.61 -2.54
C ALA A 61 -3.94 11.74 -1.11
N THR A 62 -5.14 12.29 -0.94
CA THR A 62 -5.79 12.43 0.38
C THR A 62 -6.02 11.08 1.04
N PHE A 63 -6.48 10.09 0.26
CA PHE A 63 -6.68 8.73 0.75
C PHE A 63 -5.35 8.08 1.17
N MET A 64 -4.30 8.24 0.36
CA MET A 64 -2.97 7.71 0.65
C MET A 64 -2.35 8.35 1.91
N PHE A 65 -2.46 9.67 2.08
CA PHE A 65 -2.04 10.34 3.32
C PHE A 65 -2.81 9.82 4.54
N GLY A 66 -4.13 9.65 4.42
CA GLY A 66 -4.96 9.05 5.47
C GLY A 66 -4.46 7.65 5.85
N TRP A 67 -4.12 6.83 4.86
CA TRP A 67 -3.60 5.48 5.08
C TRP A 67 -2.20 5.49 5.72
N THR A 68 -1.32 6.40 5.29
CA THR A 68 -0.01 6.62 5.93
C THR A 68 -0.15 6.91 7.43
N PHE A 69 -1.01 7.86 7.80
CA PHE A 69 -1.23 8.20 9.21
C PHE A 69 -1.82 7.01 9.99
N LEU A 70 -2.72 6.25 9.36
CA LEU A 70 -3.30 5.05 9.97
C LEU A 70 -2.24 3.98 10.26
N LEU A 71 -1.31 3.75 9.33
CA LEU A 71 -0.22 2.79 9.50
C LEU A 71 0.79 3.23 10.58
N ILE A 72 1.15 4.51 10.61
CA ILE A 72 2.00 5.07 11.69
C ILE A 72 1.30 4.95 13.04
N TRP A 73 -0.01 5.17 13.09
CA TRP A 73 -0.79 4.96 14.30
C TRP A 73 -0.86 3.48 14.69
N ALA A 74 -1.00 2.57 13.73
CA ALA A 74 -0.99 1.12 13.95
C ALA A 74 0.33 0.63 14.57
N ASP A 75 1.47 1.18 14.12
CA ASP A 75 2.81 0.82 14.59
C ASP A 75 3.04 1.07 16.08
N ARG A 76 2.31 2.02 16.69
CA ARG A 76 2.38 2.25 18.15
C ARG A 76 1.94 1.04 18.96
N LYS A 77 1.04 0.22 18.40
CA LYS A 77 0.49 -0.99 19.04
C LYS A 77 0.25 -2.10 17.99
N PRO A 78 1.33 -2.66 17.42
CA PRO A 78 1.26 -3.44 16.19
C PRO A 78 0.56 -4.79 16.36
N ILE A 79 0.61 -5.37 17.57
CA ILE A 79 -0.03 -6.65 17.91
C ILE A 79 -1.53 -6.45 18.21
N GLU A 80 -1.88 -5.41 18.96
CA GLU A 80 -3.27 -5.08 19.26
C GLU A 80 -4.03 -4.68 17.99
N ARG A 81 -3.37 -3.96 17.08
CA ARG A 81 -3.97 -3.36 15.86
C ARG A 81 -3.62 -4.10 14.57
N LYS A 82 -3.21 -5.36 14.67
CA LYS A 82 -2.86 -6.24 13.53
C LYS A 82 -3.95 -6.32 12.45
N ASP A 83 -5.21 -6.06 12.82
CA ASP A 83 -6.34 -6.13 11.91
C ASP A 83 -6.29 -5.03 10.83
N ILE A 84 -5.51 -3.96 11.05
CA ILE A 84 -5.20 -2.95 10.02
C ILE A 84 -4.44 -3.56 8.84
N ILE A 85 -3.61 -4.58 9.07
CA ILE A 85 -2.93 -5.32 7.99
C ILE A 85 -3.95 -6.09 7.14
N LEU A 86 -5.05 -6.57 7.72
CA LEU A 86 -6.11 -7.20 6.93
C LEU A 86 -6.86 -6.20 6.07
N LEU A 87 -7.02 -4.96 6.53
CA LEU A 87 -7.69 -3.91 5.75
C LEU A 87 -6.91 -3.52 4.49
N THR A 88 -5.61 -3.83 4.39
CA THR A 88 -4.83 -3.58 3.17
C THR A 88 -5.10 -4.61 2.07
N LEU A 89 -5.60 -5.81 2.39
CA LEU A 89 -5.97 -6.83 1.41
C LEU A 89 -6.98 -6.32 0.37
N PRO A 90 -8.17 -5.82 0.74
CA PRO A 90 -9.16 -5.36 -0.23
C PRO A 90 -8.64 -4.17 -1.06
N ILE A 91 -7.81 -3.31 -0.46
CA ILE A 91 -7.18 -2.19 -1.18
C ILE A 91 -6.25 -2.74 -2.25
N ILE A 92 -5.33 -3.64 -1.90
CA ILE A 92 -4.38 -4.23 -2.86
C ILE A 92 -5.13 -4.94 -3.99
N VAL A 93 -6.18 -5.70 -3.67
CA VAL A 93 -7.03 -6.37 -4.67
C VAL A 93 -7.70 -5.35 -5.59
N GLY A 94 -8.30 -4.30 -5.03
CA GLY A 94 -8.95 -3.24 -5.81
C GLY A 94 -7.98 -2.54 -6.76
N ILE A 95 -6.75 -2.24 -6.32
CA ILE A 95 -5.76 -1.65 -7.20
C ILE A 95 -5.29 -2.66 -8.26
N GLN A 96 -5.28 -3.96 -7.98
CA GLN A 96 -4.94 -4.98 -8.99
C GLN A 96 -5.98 -5.10 -10.08
N ILE A 97 -7.25 -5.12 -9.71
CA ILE A 97 -8.37 -5.08 -10.66
C ILE A 97 -8.25 -3.83 -11.54
N SER A 98 -7.98 -2.67 -10.93
CA SER A 98 -7.81 -1.41 -11.67
C SER A 98 -6.68 -1.46 -12.70
N LYS A 99 -5.56 -2.12 -12.40
CA LYS A 99 -4.44 -2.28 -13.34
C LYS A 99 -4.75 -3.28 -14.46
N ILE A 100 -5.42 -4.39 -14.15
CA ILE A 100 -5.88 -5.35 -15.18
C ILE A 100 -6.84 -4.68 -16.15
N LEU A 101 -7.79 -3.88 -15.63
CA LEU A 101 -8.69 -3.09 -16.46
C LEU A 101 -7.93 -2.08 -17.32
N ALA A 102 -6.97 -1.35 -16.75
CA ALA A 102 -6.13 -0.41 -17.51
C ALA A 102 -5.37 -1.11 -18.66
N TYR A 103 -4.86 -2.33 -18.43
CA TYR A 103 -4.24 -3.14 -19.48
C TYR A 103 -5.26 -3.53 -20.57
N ASN A 104 -6.44 -4.01 -20.19
CA ASN A 104 -7.49 -4.39 -21.13
C ASN A 104 -7.98 -3.21 -21.98
N PHE A 105 -7.94 -1.99 -21.44
CA PHE A 105 -8.26 -0.76 -22.17
C PHE A 105 -7.08 -0.19 -22.98
N GLY A 106 -5.92 -0.86 -22.99
CA GLY A 106 -4.73 -0.40 -23.71
C GLY A 106 -4.04 0.81 -23.09
N LEU A 107 -4.31 1.12 -21.82
CA LEU A 107 -3.72 2.26 -21.10
C LEU A 107 -2.35 1.95 -20.51
N ILE A 108 -1.99 0.68 -20.35
CA ILE A 108 -0.67 0.25 -19.88
C ILE A 108 -0.18 -0.96 -20.65
N ASN A 109 1.13 -1.09 -20.81
CA ASN A 109 1.75 -2.25 -21.42
C ASN A 109 1.74 -3.46 -20.48
N PHE A 110 1.81 -4.65 -21.06
CA PHE A 110 1.87 -5.90 -20.31
C PHE A 110 3.04 -5.95 -19.32
N GLU A 111 4.22 -5.46 -19.71
CA GLU A 111 5.42 -5.44 -18.86
C GLU A 111 5.21 -4.61 -17.58
N ILE A 112 4.58 -3.44 -17.72
CA ILE A 112 4.22 -2.58 -16.60
C ILE A 112 3.23 -3.31 -15.68
N MET A 113 2.15 -3.86 -16.26
CA MET A 113 1.12 -4.59 -15.51
C MET A 113 1.73 -5.78 -14.73
N LEU A 114 2.62 -6.55 -15.38
CA LEU A 114 3.26 -7.72 -14.81
C LEU A 114 4.24 -7.35 -13.69
N GLY A 115 5.07 -6.32 -13.88
CA GLY A 115 6.00 -5.83 -12.86
C GLY A 115 5.29 -5.39 -11.58
N TYR A 116 4.23 -4.59 -11.72
CA TYR A 116 3.38 -4.19 -10.59
C TYR A 116 2.70 -5.40 -9.92
N THR A 117 2.34 -6.41 -10.71
CA THR A 117 1.69 -7.61 -10.18
C THR A 117 2.61 -8.44 -9.32
N ILE A 118 3.84 -8.65 -9.77
CA ILE A 118 4.86 -9.38 -9.00
C ILE A 118 5.15 -8.64 -7.69
N GLN A 119 5.41 -7.33 -7.75
CA GLN A 119 5.69 -6.53 -6.56
C GLN A 119 4.57 -6.64 -5.51
N ARG A 120 3.31 -6.61 -5.96
CA ARG A 120 2.14 -6.72 -5.06
C ARG A 120 1.97 -8.10 -4.46
N ILE A 121 2.20 -9.16 -5.22
CA ILE A 121 2.14 -10.53 -4.69
C ILE A 121 3.19 -10.72 -3.59
N ILE A 122 4.41 -10.21 -3.80
CA ILE A 122 5.49 -10.24 -2.81
C ILE A 122 5.08 -9.49 -1.55
N PHE A 123 4.63 -8.24 -1.69
CA PHE A 123 4.21 -7.42 -0.56
C PHE A 123 3.03 -8.04 0.21
N LEU A 124 2.02 -8.54 -0.51
CA LEU A 124 0.86 -9.17 0.11
C LEU A 124 1.23 -10.42 0.89
N SER A 125 2.09 -11.26 0.32
CA SER A 125 2.60 -12.45 0.99
C SER A 125 3.34 -12.09 2.28
N PHE A 126 4.15 -11.02 2.24
CA PHE A 126 4.85 -10.51 3.42
C PHE A 126 3.90 -9.98 4.50
N CYS A 127 2.86 -9.22 4.12
CA CYS A 127 1.83 -8.72 5.05
C CYS A 127 1.06 -9.87 5.72
N VAL A 128 0.61 -10.86 4.94
CA VAL A 128 -0.10 -12.03 5.45
C VAL A 128 0.78 -12.83 6.41
N PHE A 129 2.06 -13.02 6.07
CA PHE A 129 3.03 -13.66 6.96
C PHE A 129 3.16 -12.91 8.29
N CYS A 130 3.30 -11.58 8.26
CA CYS A 130 3.38 -10.74 9.46
C CYS A 130 2.10 -10.81 10.30
N TYR A 131 0.92 -10.87 9.66
CA TYR A 131 -0.36 -11.00 10.34
C TYR A 131 -0.47 -12.34 11.11
N PHE A 132 -0.11 -13.46 10.48
CA PHE A 132 -0.09 -14.76 11.17
C PHE A 132 0.93 -14.80 12.32
N LEU A 133 2.07 -14.11 12.17
CA LEU A 133 3.06 -13.98 13.23
C LEU A 133 2.48 -13.20 14.43
N ALA A 134 1.76 -12.10 14.17
CA ALA A 134 1.09 -11.31 15.20
C ALA A 134 -0.03 -12.08 15.91
N LEU A 135 -0.81 -12.88 15.17
CA LEU A 135 -1.83 -13.77 15.74
C LEU A 135 -1.25 -14.80 16.71
N LYS A 136 -0.21 -15.52 16.27
CA LYS A 136 0.47 -16.51 17.12
C LYS A 136 1.06 -15.88 18.38
N TRP A 137 1.51 -14.63 18.29
CA TRP A 137 2.00 -13.90 19.46
C TRP A 137 0.89 -13.65 20.48
N LYS A 138 -0.22 -13.03 20.05
CA LYS A 138 -1.35 -12.70 20.93
C LYS A 138 -1.91 -13.97 21.62
N GLN A 139 -1.96 -15.09 20.91
CA GLN A 139 -2.45 -16.36 21.46
C GLN A 139 -1.52 -16.96 22.52
N ASN A 140 -0.20 -16.76 22.40
CA ASN A 140 0.77 -17.22 23.40
C ASN A 140 0.75 -16.37 24.67
N GLU A 141 0.46 -15.06 24.58
CA GLU A 141 0.30 -14.21 25.77
C GLU A 141 -0.95 -14.60 26.58
N ILE A 142 -2.05 -14.97 25.91
CA ILE A 142 -3.29 -15.39 26.56
C ILE A 142 -3.16 -16.76 27.27
N ARG A 143 -2.24 -17.64 26.82
CA ARG A 143 -2.04 -18.96 27.43
C ARG A 143 -1.19 -18.97 28.71
N ILE A 144 -0.57 -17.83 29.07
CA ILE A 144 0.33 -17.71 30.22
C ILE A 144 -0.38 -17.03 31.41
N VAL A 145 -1.60 -16.52 31.20
CA VAL A 145 -2.49 -15.93 32.22
C VAL A 145 -3.58 -16.94 32.55
#